data_AF-A0A7S3BNR5-F1
#
_entry.id   AF-A0A7S3BNR5-F1
#
_cell.length_a   1.000
_cell.length_b   1.000
_cell.length_c   1.000
_cell.angle_alpha   90.00
_cell.angle_beta   90.00
_cell.angle_gamma   90.00
#
_symmetry.space_group_name_H-M   'P 1'
#
loop_
_entity.id
_entity.type
_entity.pdbx_description
1 polymer ?
#
loop_
_entity_poly.entity_id
_entity_poly.type
_entity_poly.pdbx_seq_one_letter_code
_entity_poly.pdbx_strand_id
1 'polypeptide(L)'
;KGVPQDEHEALKWTRRAYETNIKRGIEVEHNKAMLVKVDADICLLTGGAGPSGDGDGLEAELRRLAEAGDAQAGCELGRTLMELGEAAEAVKWMRWAAEEKGFPPAMLLLGSWYSD
;
A
#
# COMPACT_ATOMS: atom_id res chain seq x y z
N LYS A 1 23.97 -22.46 6.90
CA LYS A 1 22.78 -21.86 7.55
C LYS A 1 22.03 -21.11 6.45
N GLY A 2 20.83 -21.59 6.08
CA GLY A 2 20.06 -21.07 4.94
C GLY A 2 19.41 -19.73 5.25
N VAL A 3 19.04 -19.01 4.19
CA VAL A 3 18.23 -17.79 4.29
C VAL A 3 16.91 -18.14 5.00
N PRO A 4 16.46 -17.38 6.01
CA PRO A 4 15.14 -17.56 6.61
C PRO A 4 14.08 -17.45 5.51
N GLN A 5 13.06 -18.32 5.53
CA GLN A 5 11.94 -18.21 4.58
C GLN A 5 11.09 -17.00 4.97
N ASP A 6 11.36 -15.86 4.33
CA ASP A 6 10.54 -14.65 4.39
C ASP A 6 9.87 -14.46 3.03
N GLU A 7 8.59 -14.82 2.97
CA GLU A 7 7.76 -14.77 1.77
C GLU A 7 7.53 -13.32 1.29
N HIS A 8 7.36 -12.39 2.24
CA HIS A 8 7.19 -10.98 1.92
C HIS A 8 8.46 -10.38 1.31
N GLU A 9 9.63 -10.71 1.85
CA GLU A 9 10.90 -10.27 1.30
C GLU A 9 11.16 -10.91 -0.07
N ALA A 10 10.78 -12.17 -0.28
CA ALA A 10 10.86 -12.84 -1.59
C ALA A 10 9.99 -12.14 -2.66
N LEU A 11 8.78 -11.72 -2.31
CA LEU A 11 7.91 -10.99 -3.23
C LEU A 11 8.46 -9.61 -3.59
N LYS A 12 9.10 -8.88 -2.66
CA LYS A 12 9.78 -7.61 -2.98
C LYS A 12 10.88 -7.78 -4.03
N TRP A 13 11.69 -8.84 -3.92
CA TRP A 13 12.73 -9.13 -4.91
C TRP A 13 12.13 -9.51 -6.27
N THR A 14 11.03 -10.26 -6.26
CA THR A 14 10.29 -10.64 -7.47
C THR A 14 9.69 -9.40 -8.17
N ARG A 15 9.08 -8.50 -7.40
CA ARG A 15 8.56 -7.19 -7.87
C ARG A 15 9.66 -6.40 -8.59
N ARG A 16 10.83 -6.27 -7.96
CA ARG A 16 11.98 -5.53 -8.52
C ARG A 16 12.51 -6.13 -9.81
N ALA A 17 12.46 -7.45 -9.97
CA ALA A 17 12.85 -8.11 -11.21
C ALA A 17 11.92 -7.73 -12.37
N TYR A 18 10.60 -7.75 -12.15
CA TYR A 18 9.61 -7.36 -13.15
C TYR A 18 9.73 -5.88 -13.54
N GLU A 19 9.89 -4.97 -12.56
CA GLU A 19 10.15 -3.56 -12.84
C GLU A 19 11.42 -3.34 -13.69
N THR A 20 12.47 -4.12 -13.41
CA THR A 20 13.74 -4.04 -14.16
C THR A 20 13.54 -4.50 -15.60
N ASN A 21 12.79 -5.58 -15.83
CA ASN A 21 12.49 -6.06 -17.17
C ASN A 21 11.64 -5.08 -17.97
N ILE A 22 10.63 -4.47 -17.35
CA ILE A 22 9.81 -3.41 -17.95
C ILE A 22 10.69 -2.25 -18.41
N LYS A 23 11.59 -1.76 -17.53
CA LYS A 23 12.54 -0.67 -17.86
C LYS A 23 13.49 -1.03 -19.00
N ARG A 24 13.85 -2.31 -19.13
CA ARG A 24 14.73 -2.81 -20.19
C ARG A 24 13.99 -3.18 -21.48
N GLY A 25 12.67 -3.02 -21.53
CA GLY A 25 11.85 -3.36 -22.70
C GLY A 25 11.69 -4.87 -22.93
N ILE A 26 11.96 -5.69 -21.92
CA ILE A 26 11.88 -7.16 -22.01
C ILE A 26 10.46 -7.58 -21.65
N GLU A 27 9.76 -8.24 -22.59
CA GLU A 27 8.42 -8.82 -22.39
C GLU A 27 7.46 -7.92 -21.60
N VAL A 28 7.41 -6.64 -21.96
CA VAL A 28 6.81 -5.58 -21.14
C VAL A 28 5.39 -5.91 -20.66
N GLU A 29 4.52 -6.38 -21.55
CA GLU A 29 3.13 -6.68 -21.20
C GLU A 29 2.99 -7.89 -20.26
N HIS A 30 3.83 -8.91 -20.42
CA HIS A 30 3.87 -10.04 -19.49
C HIS A 30 4.37 -9.61 -18.11
N ASN A 31 5.45 -8.83 -18.07
CA ASN A 31 6.03 -8.35 -16.81
C ASN A 31 5.09 -7.38 -16.08
N LYS A 32 4.32 -6.54 -16.78
CA LYS A 32 3.26 -5.73 -16.18
C LYS A 32 2.17 -6.59 -15.54
N ALA A 33 1.68 -7.60 -16.26
CA ALA A 33 0.65 -8.51 -15.73
C ALA A 33 1.14 -9.28 -14.49
N MET A 34 2.41 -9.68 -14.48
CA MET A 34 3.01 -10.35 -13.31
C MET A 34 3.27 -9.38 -12.15
N LEU A 35 3.66 -8.13 -12.45
CA LEU A 35 3.84 -7.09 -11.44
C LEU A 35 2.54 -6.84 -10.65
N VAL A 36 1.40 -6.74 -11.33
CA VAL A 36 0.09 -6.59 -10.68
C VAL A 36 -0.23 -7.75 -9.73
N LYS A 37 0.09 -8.99 -10.12
CA LYS A 37 -0.13 -10.16 -9.26
C LYS A 37 0.76 -10.13 -8.02
N VAL A 38 2.04 -9.81 -8.20
CA VAL A 38 2.98 -9.69 -7.07
C VAL A 38 2.59 -8.55 -6.14
N ASP A 39 2.12 -7.42 -6.67
CA ASP A 39 1.62 -6.32 -5.87
C ASP A 39 0.35 -6.73 -5.09
N ALA A 40 -0.53 -7.52 -5.68
CA ALA A 40 -1.68 -8.11 -4.99
C ALA A 40 -1.25 -9.11 -3.90
N ASP A 41 -0.25 -9.95 -4.15
CA ASP A 41 0.26 -10.91 -3.17
C ASP A 41 0.98 -10.19 -2.01
N ILE A 42 1.78 -9.16 -2.31
CA ILE A 42 2.39 -8.29 -1.29
C ILE A 42 1.29 -7.62 -0.48
N CYS A 43 0.28 -7.08 -1.14
CA CYS A 43 -0.89 -6.47 -0.51
C CYS A 43 -1.63 -7.47 0.42
N LEU A 44 -1.76 -8.74 0.03
CA LEU A 44 -2.34 -9.77 0.88
C LEU A 44 -1.46 -10.11 2.09
N LEU A 45 -0.13 -10.16 1.92
CA LEU A 45 0.82 -10.43 3.00
C LEU A 45 1.03 -9.24 3.95
N THR A 46 0.89 -8.01 3.45
CA THR A 46 1.04 -6.77 4.24
C THR A 46 -0.29 -6.18 4.69
N GLY A 47 -1.42 -6.84 4.38
CA GLY A 47 -2.75 -6.38 4.77
C GLY A 47 -3.34 -5.28 3.87
N GLY A 48 -2.54 -4.66 3.01
CA GLY A 48 -2.99 -4.23 1.69
C GLY A 48 -2.85 -2.76 1.33
N ALA A 49 -1.93 -2.50 0.40
CA ALA A 49 -1.91 -1.33 -0.46
C ALA A 49 -1.69 -1.83 -1.90
N GLY A 50 -2.79 -2.10 -2.62
CA GLY A 50 -2.71 -2.37 -4.06
C GLY A 50 -2.54 -1.05 -4.80
N PRO A 51 -1.63 -0.92 -5.78
CA PRO A 51 -1.41 0.33 -6.50
C PRO A 51 -2.51 0.53 -7.56
N SER A 52 -3.24 1.64 -7.47
CA SER A 52 -3.87 2.27 -8.65
C SER A 52 -4.52 3.60 -8.26
N GLY A 53 -3.71 4.64 -8.12
CA GLY A 53 -4.17 6.03 -8.14
C GLY A 53 -3.97 6.65 -9.53
N ASP A 54 -4.56 6.09 -10.58
CA ASP A 54 -4.50 6.65 -11.95
C ASP A 54 -5.64 7.68 -12.21
N GLY A 55 -6.23 8.27 -11.16
CA GLY A 55 -7.33 9.24 -11.26
C GLY A 55 -6.91 10.67 -10.91
N ASP A 56 -7.60 11.68 -11.44
CA ASP A 56 -7.36 13.11 -11.17
C ASP A 56 -8.11 13.64 -9.92
N GLY A 57 -8.17 12.86 -8.84
CA GLY A 57 -8.96 13.17 -7.64
C GLY A 57 -8.13 13.37 -6.37
N LEU A 58 -8.71 14.00 -5.35
CA LEU A 58 -8.09 14.16 -4.03
C LEU A 58 -7.66 12.81 -3.42
N GLU A 59 -8.51 11.79 -3.52
CA GLU A 59 -8.19 10.44 -3.06
C GLU A 59 -6.96 9.87 -3.78
N ALA A 60 -6.90 10.00 -5.10
CA ALA A 60 -5.78 9.50 -5.89
C ALA A 60 -4.47 10.24 -5.56
N GLU A 61 -4.51 11.55 -5.33
CA GLU A 61 -3.33 12.30 -4.89
C GLU A 61 -2.88 11.89 -3.48
N LEU A 62 -3.82 11.76 -2.52
CA LEU A 62 -3.52 11.28 -1.17
C LEU A 62 -2.92 9.88 -1.20
N ARG A 63 -3.43 9.01 -2.08
CA ARG A 63 -2.93 7.65 -2.30
C ARG A 63 -1.53 7.64 -2.86
N ARG A 64 -1.24 8.47 -3.87
CA ARG A 64 0.11 8.65 -4.41
C ARG A 64 1.11 9.12 -3.34
N LEU A 65 0.72 10.10 -2.52
CA LEU A 65 1.57 10.63 -1.44
C LEU A 65 1.77 9.59 -0.33
N ALA A 66 0.71 8.87 0.07
CA ALA A 66 0.79 7.81 1.05
C ALA A 66 1.69 6.66 0.57
N GLU A 67 1.56 6.26 -0.69
CA GLU A 67 2.44 5.28 -1.35
C GLU A 67 3.90 5.76 -1.41
N ALA A 68 4.13 7.07 -1.57
CA ALA A 68 5.46 7.69 -1.47
C ALA A 68 6.01 7.74 -0.03
N GLY A 69 5.21 7.33 0.96
CA GLY A 69 5.60 7.24 2.36
C GLY A 69 5.14 8.40 3.23
N ASP A 70 4.29 9.30 2.71
CA ASP A 70 3.71 10.40 3.48
C ASP A 70 2.65 9.86 4.46
N ALA A 71 3.01 9.85 5.74
CA ALA A 71 2.15 9.36 6.80
C ALA A 71 0.90 10.23 7.02
N GLN A 72 1.01 11.54 6.77
CA GLN A 72 -0.13 12.45 6.87
C GLN A 72 -1.11 12.17 5.74
N ALA A 73 -0.61 12.00 4.51
CA ALA A 73 -1.46 11.63 3.38
C ALA A 73 -2.16 10.27 3.61
N GLY A 74 -1.47 9.28 4.18
CA GLY A 74 -2.10 8.01 4.57
C GLY A 74 -3.19 8.17 5.63
N CYS A 75 -2.97 9.04 6.62
CA CYS A 75 -3.98 9.37 7.63
C CYS A 75 -5.21 10.07 7.02
N GLU A 76 -5.00 11.02 6.10
CA GLU A 76 -6.06 11.75 5.40
C GLU A 76 -6.83 10.84 4.43
N LEU A 77 -6.12 9.97 3.69
CA LEU A 77 -6.73 8.95 2.85
C LEU A 77 -7.61 8.02 3.66
N GLY A 78 -7.13 7.56 4.82
CA GLY A 78 -7.90 6.72 5.73
C GLY A 78 -9.22 7.38 6.13
N ARG A 79 -9.21 8.68 6.44
CA ARG A 79 -10.44 9.43 6.75
C ARG A 79 -11.38 9.54 5.54
N THR A 80 -10.86 9.90 4.37
CA THR A 80 -11.66 10.03 3.14
C THR A 80 -12.37 8.71 2.82
N LEU A 81 -11.65 7.59 2.89
CA LEU A 81 -12.21 6.26 2.66
C LEU A 81 -13.28 5.89 3.70
N MET A 82 -13.11 6.31 4.96
CA MET A 82 -14.12 6.09 6.00
C MET A 82 -15.43 6.84 5.67
N GLU A 83 -15.31 8.08 5.20
CA GLU A 83 -16.46 8.91 4.78
C GLU A 83 -17.17 8.33 3.54
N LEU A 84 -16.44 7.63 2.66
CA LEU A 84 -16.98 6.92 1.50
C LEU A 84 -17.60 5.56 1.85
N GLY A 85 -17.53 5.11 3.11
CA GLY A 85 -18.02 3.80 3.55
C GLY A 85 -17.05 2.66 3.28
N GLU A 86 -15.83 2.94 2.86
CA GLU A 86 -14.76 2.00 2.59
C GLU A 86 -13.94 1.71 3.87
N ALA A 87 -14.65 1.39 4.96
CA ALA A 87 -14.09 1.28 6.31
C ALA A 87 -12.91 0.28 6.40
N ALA A 88 -12.95 -0.81 5.64
CA ALA A 88 -11.89 -1.80 5.62
C ALA A 88 -10.57 -1.22 5.07
N GLU A 89 -10.64 -0.37 4.04
CA GLU A 89 -9.46 0.25 3.45
C GLU A 89 -9.00 1.47 4.27
N ALA A 90 -9.95 2.23 4.81
CA ALA A 90 -9.71 3.31 5.75
C ALA A 90 -8.83 2.89 6.94
N VAL A 91 -9.23 1.80 7.61
CA VAL A 91 -8.52 1.26 8.78
C VAL A 91 -7.11 0.79 8.42
N LYS A 92 -6.88 0.32 7.19
CA LYS A 92 -5.55 -0.11 6.73
C LYS A 92 -4.59 1.05 6.61
N TRP A 93 -4.99 2.10 5.88
CA TRP A 93 -4.16 3.30 5.74
C TRP A 93 -3.92 3.98 7.09
N MET A 94 -4.93 3.97 7.97
CA MET A 94 -4.79 4.48 9.33
C MET A 94 -3.82 3.65 10.18
N ARG A 95 -3.86 2.31 10.10
CA ARG A 95 -2.89 1.43 10.78
C ARG A 95 -1.49 1.58 10.22
N TRP A 96 -1.33 1.65 8.91
CA TRP A 96 -0.03 1.89 8.28
C TRP A 96 0.58 3.21 8.76
N ALA A 97 -0.21 4.30 8.78
CA ALA A 97 0.26 5.59 9.29
C ALA A 97 0.58 5.52 10.79
N ALA A 98 -0.23 4.83 11.60
CA ALA A 98 -0.03 4.69 13.03
C ALA A 98 1.18 3.79 13.39
N GLU A 99 1.23 2.57 12.87
CA GLU A 99 2.17 1.52 13.26
C GLU A 99 3.48 1.61 12.48
N GLU A 100 3.43 1.66 11.15
CA GLU A 100 4.65 1.63 10.32
C GLU A 100 5.35 2.99 10.27
N LYS A 101 4.58 4.09 10.24
CA LYS A 101 5.13 5.44 10.20
C LYS A 101 5.20 6.11 11.58
N GLY A 102 4.60 5.51 12.60
CA GLY A 102 4.60 6.07 13.95
C GLY A 102 3.86 7.40 14.05
N PHE A 103 2.86 7.65 13.21
CA PHE A 103 2.17 8.93 13.11
C PHE A 103 1.13 9.09 14.23
N PRO A 104 1.35 9.99 15.23
CA PRO A 104 0.48 10.07 16.40
C PRO A 104 -0.98 10.45 16.09
N PRO A 105 -1.28 11.34 15.12
CA PRO A 105 -2.67 11.63 14.75
C PRO A 105 -3.43 10.38 14.27
N ALA A 106 -2.75 9.50 13.54
CA ALA A 106 -3.37 8.25 13.08
C ALA A 106 -3.68 7.30 14.25
N MET A 107 -2.79 7.22 15.25
CA MET A 107 -3.05 6.42 16.46
C MET A 107 -4.28 6.91 17.23
N LEU A 108 -4.43 8.23 17.39
CA LEU A 108 -5.58 8.83 18.07
C LEU A 108 -6.89 8.54 17.32
N LEU A 109 -6.89 8.72 16.00
CA LEU A 109 -8.05 8.45 15.15
C LEU A 109 -8.42 6.96 15.16
N LEU A 110 -7.44 6.07 15.05
CA LEU A 110 -7.66 4.65 15.12
C LEU A 110 -8.25 4.23 16.49
N GLY A 111 -7.75 4.84 17.58
CA GLY A 111 -8.32 4.66 18.92
C GLY A 111 -9.79 5.07 19.00
N SER A 112 -10.15 6.21 18.38
CA SER A 112 -11.55 6.66 18.31
C SER A 112 -12.42 5.70 17.50
N TRP A 113 -11.94 5.18 16.37
CA TRP A 113 -12.69 4.26 15.51
C TRP A 113 -12.95 2.90 16.16
N TYR A 114 -12.10 2.46 17.09
CA TYR A 114 -12.33 1.22 17.85
C TYR A 114 -13.15 1.42 19.13
N SER A 115 -13.43 2.68 19.51
CA SER A 115 -14.15 3.01 20.75
C SER A 115 -15.61 3.38 20.53
N ASP A 116 -16.01 3.70 19.28
CA ASP A 116 -17.39 3.86 18.83
C ASP A 116 -18.01 2.52 18.39
#